data_AF-A0A7X6CRN0-F1
#
_entry.id   AF-A0A7X6CRN0-F1
#
_cell.length_a   1.000
_cell.length_b   1.000
_cell.length_c   1.000
_cell.angle_alpha   90.00
_cell.angle_beta   90.00
_cell.angle_gamma   90.00
#
_symmetry.space_group_name_H-M   'P 1'
#
loop_
_entity.id
_entity.type
_entity.pdbx_description
1 polymer ?
#
loop_
_entity_poly.entity_id
_entity_poly.type
_entity_poly.pdbx_seq_one_letter_code
_entity_poly.pdbx_strand_id
1 'polypeptide(L)' 'MSITVKGQIERKGLGPGTWALVGEDGETYELKDAPSELKQAGLKVSVKGEIRKDVMTFAMIGPVLEVQSFEAM' A
#
# COMPACT_ATOMS: atom_id res chain seq x y z
N MET A 1 -14.64 2.17 -6.37
CA MET A 1 -14.79 3.33 -5.44
C MET A 1 -13.42 3.56 -4.86
N SER A 2 -12.84 4.74 -5.08
CA SER A 2 -11.51 5.07 -4.59
C SER A 2 -11.54 5.54 -3.13
N ILE A 3 -10.51 5.18 -2.37
CA ILE A 3 -10.21 5.72 -1.04
C ILE A 3 -8.90 6.51 -1.07
N THR A 4 -8.68 7.32 -0.04
CA THR A 4 -7.39 7.98 0.21
C THR A 4 -6.91 7.62 1.60
N VAL A 5 -5.69 7.10 1.70
CA VAL A 5 -5.07 6.67 2.96
C VAL A 5 -3.73 7.38 3.11
N LYS A 6 -3.51 7.97 4.29
CA LYS A 6 -2.20 8.50 4.69
C LYS A 6 -1.45 7.47 5.48
N GLY A 7 -0.14 7.43 5.30
CA GLY A 7 0.67 6.45 6.00
C GLY A 7 2.14 6.49 5.62
N GLN A 8 2.82 5.43 6.02
CA GLN A 8 4.24 5.21 5.75
C GLN A 8 4.44 3.95 4.92
N ILE A 9 5.30 4.03 3.92
CA ILE A 9 5.66 2.90 3.08
C ILE A 9 6.62 1.97 3.83
N GLU A 10 6.31 0.67 3.80
CA GLU A 10 7.15 -0.38 4.35
C GLU A 10 7.27 -1.56 3.37
N ARG A 11 8.33 -2.35 3.55
CA ARG A 11 8.47 -3.66 2.92
C ARG A 11 8.06 -4.72 3.96
N LYS A 12 6.98 -5.47 3.69
CA LYS A 12 6.42 -6.48 4.63
C LYS A 12 6.27 -7.85 3.96
N GLY A 13 5.99 -8.89 4.75
CA GLY A 13 5.75 -10.26 4.25
C GLY A 13 6.99 -11.16 4.28
N LEU A 14 6.85 -12.38 3.79
CA LEU A 14 7.90 -13.41 3.76
C LEU A 14 8.67 -13.40 2.42
N GLY A 15 9.94 -13.83 2.44
CA GLY A 15 10.78 -13.91 1.24
C GLY A 15 11.14 -12.52 0.67
N PRO A 16 10.95 -12.24 -0.63
CA PRO A 16 11.27 -10.93 -1.22
C PRO A 16 10.38 -9.80 -0.67
N GLY A 17 9.32 -10.12 0.08
CA GLY A 17 8.36 -9.18 0.63
C GLY A 17 7.49 -8.50 -0.43
N THR A 18 6.46 -7.82 0.05
CA THR A 18 5.56 -6.95 -0.71
C THR A 18 5.71 -5.51 -0.21
N TRP A 19 5.32 -4.55 -1.04
CA TRP A 19 5.26 -3.16 -0.65
C TRP A 19 3.93 -2.89 0.02
N ALA A 20 3.97 -2.22 1.16
CA ALA A 20 2.80 -1.96 1.98
C ALA A 20 2.74 -0.49 2.39
N LEU A 21 1.52 0.00 2.57
CA LEU A 21 1.24 1.27 3.24
C LEU A 21 0.72 0.95 4.64
N VAL A 22 1.48 1.33 5.66
CA VAL A 22 0.99 1.32 7.04
C VAL A 22 0.17 2.59 7.24
N GLY A 23 -1.15 2.43 7.23
CA GLY A 23 -2.10 3.53 7.33
C GLY A 23 -2.16 4.13 8.72
N GLU A 24 -2.38 5.44 8.79
CA GLU A 24 -2.66 6.15 10.04
C GLU A 24 -4.04 5.78 10.62
N ASP A 25 -4.89 5.12 9.82
CA ASP A 25 -6.17 4.52 10.23
C ASP A 25 -6.00 3.22 11.03
N GLY A 26 -4.77 2.74 11.19
CA GLY A 26 -4.44 1.50 11.90
C GLY A 26 -4.49 0.24 11.03
N GLU A 27 -4.81 0.37 9.74
CA GLU A 27 -4.81 -0.74 8.79
C GLU A 27 -3.50 -0.78 7.99
N THR A 28 -3.10 -1.96 7.52
CA THR A 28 -1.97 -2.12 6.60
C THR A 28 -2.50 -2.55 5.25
N TYR A 29 -2.12 -1.81 4.21
CA TYR A 29 -2.55 -2.06 2.84
C TYR A 29 -1.41 -2.68 2.04
N GLU A 30 -1.65 -3.80 1.37
CA GLU A 30 -0.73 -4.30 0.36
C GLU A 30 -0.87 -3.48 -0.92
N LEU A 31 0.23 -2.96 -1.44
CA LEU A 31 0.20 -2.07 -2.61
C LEU A 31 0.27 -2.87 -3.91
N LYS A 32 -0.78 -2.74 -4.71
CA LYS A 32 -0.81 -3.23 -6.09
C LYS A 32 -0.50 -2.10 -7.07
N ASP A 33 0.29 -2.42 -8.09
CA ASP A 33 0.72 -1.51 -9.17
C ASP A 33 1.39 -0.22 -8.67
N ALA A 34 2.04 -0.28 -7.51
CA ALA A 34 2.80 0.85 -6.97
C ALA A 34 3.96 1.24 -7.92
N PRO A 35 4.08 2.53 -8.28
CA PRO A 35 5.20 3.03 -9.07
C PRO A 35 6.51 2.92 -8.28
N SER A 36 7.65 2.90 -8.97
CA SER A 36 8.99 2.78 -8.38
C SER A 36 9.29 3.83 -7.32
N GLU A 37 8.78 5.04 -7.52
CA GLU A 37 8.95 6.22 -6.68
C GLU A 37 8.23 6.06 -5.34
N LEU A 38 7.15 5.27 -5.31
CA LEU A 38 6.43 4.93 -4.08
C LEU A 38 7.11 3.80 -3.30
N LYS A 39 7.96 3.00 -3.95
CA LYS A 39 8.62 1.81 -3.39
C LYS A 39 9.87 2.16 -2.59
N GLN A 40 9.71 3.04 -1.61
CA GLN A 40 10.77 3.51 -0.73
C GLN A 40 10.36 3.36 0.74
N ALA A 41 11.05 2.50 1.47
CA ALA A 41 10.76 2.30 2.89
C ALA A 41 10.96 3.60 3.69
N GLY A 42 10.04 3.90 4.59
CA GLY A 42 10.05 5.12 5.40
C GLY A 42 9.41 6.33 4.75
N LEU A 43 9.03 6.26 3.46
CA LEU A 43 8.39 7.38 2.77
C LEU A 43 6.99 7.63 3.34
N LYS A 44 6.73 8.85 3.80
CA LYS A 44 5.39 9.29 4.21
C LYS A 44 4.62 9.79 3.00
N VAL A 45 3.41 9.30 2.83
CA VAL A 45 2.60 9.55 1.64
C VAL A 45 1.12 9.60 1.94
N SER A 46 0.39 10.26 1.05
CA SER A 46 -1.05 10.11 0.87
C SER A 46 -1.30 9.34 -0.42
N VAL A 47 -1.88 8.14 -0.34
CA VAL A 47 -2.16 7.28 -1.49
C VAL A 47 -3.65 7.29 -1.78
N LYS A 48 -4.02 7.56 -3.04
CA LYS A 48 -5.37 7.35 -3.55
C LYS A 48 -5.40 6.08 -4.39
N GLY A 49 -6.37 5.21 -4.13
CA GLY A 49 -6.46 3.92 -4.81
C GLY A 49 -7.79 3.21 -4.58
N GLU A 50 -7.91 1.99 -5.12
CA GLU A 50 -9.09 1.15 -4.93
C GLU A 50 -8.76 -0.11 -4.15
N ILE A 51 -9.67 -0.50 -3.24
CA ILE A 51 -9.57 -1.77 -2.54
C ILE A 51 -10.03 -2.90 -3.47
N ARG A 52 -9.09 -3.78 -3.81
CA ARG A 52 -9.32 -4.93 -4.68
C ARG A 52 -9.74 -6.14 -3.86
N LYS A 53 -11.05 -6.32 -3.71
CA LYS A 53 -11.66 -7.47 -3.01
C LYS A 53 -11.60 -8.77 -3.81
N ASP A 54 -11.32 -8.67 -5.09
CA ASP A 54 -11.20 -9.76 -6.05
C ASP A 54 -9.77 -10.33 -6.14
N VAL A 55 -8.82 -9.73 -5.42
CA VAL A 55 -7.41 -10.15 -5.41
C VAL A 55 -7.07 -10.78 -4.08
N MET A 56 -6.56 -12.02 -4.13
CA MET A 56 -5.97 -12.71 -2.97
C MET A 56 -4.45 -12.70 -3.10
N THR A 57 -3.74 -12.49 -1.99
CA THR A 57 -2.27 -12.45 -1.96
C THR A 57 -1.72 -13.44 -0.94
N PHE A 58 -0.49 -13.89 -1.18
CA PHE A 58 0.21 -14.78 -0.24
C PHE A 58 0.75 -14.05 0.99
N ALA A 59 0.86 -12.71 0.94
CA ALA A 59 1.39 -11.94 2.06
C ALA A 59 0.41 -11.86 3.23
N MET A 60 -0.90 -11.85 2.95
CA MET A 60 -1.98 -11.79 3.95
C MET A 60 -1.76 -10.71 5.04
N ILE A 61 -1.22 -9.55 4.65
CA ILE A 61 -0.91 -8.44 5.57
C ILE A 61 -2.05 -7.42 5.71
N GLY A 62 -3.14 -7.60 4.97
CA GLY A 62 -4.29 -6.71 4.92
C GLY A 62 -4.89 -6.63 3.51
N PRO A 63 -5.82 -5.69 3.26
CA PRO A 63 -6.45 -5.54 1.95
C PRO A 63 -5.47 -5.04 0.89
N VAL A 64 -5.76 -5.40 -0.37
CA VAL A 64 -4.98 -4.95 -1.52
C VAL A 64 -5.48 -3.59 -1.99
N LEU A 65 -4.61 -2.58 -1.94
CA LEU A 65 -4.84 -1.24 -2.44
C LEU A 65 -4.13 -1.08 -3.80
N GLU A 66 -4.91 -1.01 -4.86
CA GLU A 66 -4.39 -0.68 -6.19
C GLU A 66 -4.17 0.82 -6.32
N VAL A 67 -2.91 1.21 -6.53
CA VAL A 67 -2.48 2.61 -6.53
C VAL A 67 -2.94 3.30 -7.80
N GLN A 68 -3.69 4.39 -7.66
CA GLN A 68 -4.04 5.28 -8.77
C GLN A 68 -3.16 6.53 -8.79
N SER A 69 -2.87 7.11 -7.62
CA SER A 69 -1.97 8.25 -7.47
C SER A 69 -1.43 8.34 -6.04
N PHE A 70 -0.33 9.04 -5.85
CA PHE A 70 0.22 9.32 -4.52
C PHE A 70 0.83 10.72 -4.45
N GLU A 71 0.91 11.26 -3.24
CA GLU A 71 1.62 12.50 -2.92
C GLU A 71 2.58 12.22 -1.76
N ALA A 72 3.85 12.64 -1.89
CA ALA A 72 4.82 12.59 -0.81
C ALA A 72 4.59 13.74 0.19
N MET A 73 4.86 13.48 1.47
CA MET A 73 4.63 14.40 2.59
C MET A 73 5.91 14.77 3.34
#